data_AF-A0A7K7Q362-F1
#
_entry.id   AF-A0A7K7Q362-F1
#
_cell.length_a   1.000
_cell.length_b   1.000
_cell.length_c   1.000
_cell.angle_alpha   90.00
_cell.angle_beta   90.00
_cell.angle_gamma   90.00
#
_symmetry.space_group_name_H-M   'P 1'
#
loop_
_entity.id
_entity.type
_entity.pdbx_description
1 polymer ?
#
loop_
_entity_poly.entity_id
_entity_poly.type
_entity_poly.pdbx_seq_one_letter_code
_entity_poly.pdbx_strand_id
1 'polypeptide(L)' 'ARVTLDPLTSHCRLLLSRDGLAARWAYGGPEPPPGPERFTAAPCALGRPSFTS' A
#
# COMPACT_ATOMS: atom_id res chain seq x y z
N ALA A 1 -18.13 0.17 6.00
CA ALA A 1 -17.82 0.93 4.77
C ALA A 1 -17.03 0.04 3.81
N ARG A 2 -17.05 0.31 2.50
CA ARG A 2 -16.16 -0.39 1.55
C ARG A 2 -14.71 -0.01 1.86
N VAL A 3 -13.84 -1.00 1.99
CA VAL A 3 -12.41 -0.81 2.26
C VAL A 3 -11.60 -0.90 0.98
N THR A 4 -10.66 0.01 0.79
CA THR A 4 -9.67 0.00 -0.30
C THR A 4 -8.28 0.26 0.26
N LEU A 5 -7.25 -0.26 -0.39
CA LEU A 5 -5.85 -0.07 0.00
C LEU A 5 -5.37 1.34 -0.33
N ASP A 6 -4.59 1.94 0.58
CA ASP A 6 -4.01 3.27 0.44
C ASP A 6 -2.60 3.21 -0.20
N PRO A 7 -2.44 3.66 -1.46
CA PRO A 7 -1.14 3.64 -2.15
C PRO A 7 -0.06 4.51 -1.52
N LEU A 8 -0.45 5.51 -0.72
CA LEU A 8 0.54 6.38 -0.06
C LEU A 8 1.30 5.61 1.02
N THR A 9 0.62 4.65 1.66
CA THR A 9 1.19 3.84 2.76
C THR A 9 1.86 2.56 2.26
N SER A 10 1.54 2.11 1.05
CA SER A 10 1.95 0.80 0.56
C SER A 10 3.46 0.67 0.45
N HIS A 11 3.98 -0.44 0.95
CA HIS A 11 5.35 -0.85 0.73
C HIS A 11 5.72 -0.81 -0.76
N CYS A 12 6.93 -0.38 -1.07
CA CYS A 12 7.40 -0.10 -2.44
C CYS A 12 7.25 -1.27 -3.42
N ARG A 13 7.34 -2.51 -2.91
CA ARG A 13 7.19 -3.75 -3.67
C ARG A 13 5.75 -4.30 -3.68
N LEU A 14 4.81 -3.64 -3.02
CA LEU A 14 3.41 -4.03 -3.00
C LEU A 14 2.66 -3.26 -4.10
N LEU A 15 2.40 -3.93 -5.22
CA LEU A 15 1.66 -3.34 -6.34
C LEU A 15 0.16 -3.46 -6.07
N LEU A 16 -0.51 -2.31 -6.08
CA LEU A 16 -1.95 -2.23 -5.89
C LEU A 16 -2.69 -2.19 -7.23
N SER A 17 -3.86 -2.82 -7.29
CA SER A 17 -4.78 -2.64 -8.41
C SER A 17 -5.33 -1.22 -8.44
N ARG A 18 -5.77 -0.76 -9.61
CA ARG A 18 -6.32 0.59 -9.79
C ARG A 18 -7.53 0.87 -8.91
N ASP A 19 -8.35 -0.14 -8.65
CA ASP A 19 -9.53 -0.06 -7.78
C ASP A 19 -9.20 -0.19 -6.28
N GLY A 20 -7.93 -0.42 -5.93
CA GLY A 20 -7.46 -0.55 -4.55
C GLY A 20 -7.97 -1.80 -3.83
N LEU A 21 -8.47 -2.81 -4.56
CA LEU A 21 -9.04 -4.03 -3.96
C LEU A 21 -8.08 -5.21 -3.92
N ALA A 22 -7.00 -5.17 -4.71
CA ALA A 22 -6.04 -6.24 -4.79
C ALA A 22 -4.62 -5.71 -4.61
N ALA A 23 -3.77 -6.58 -4.07
CA ALA A 23 -2.34 -6.34 -3.94
C ALA A 23 -1.57 -7.56 -4.43
N ARG A 24 -0.42 -7.33 -5.06
CA ARG A 24 0.54 -8.40 -5.38
C ARG A 24 1.96 -7.93 -5.09
N TRP A 25 2.82 -8.87 -4.75
CA TRP A 25 4.23 -8.59 -4.57
C TRP A 25 4.96 -8.49 -5.91
N ALA A 26 5.86 -7.51 -6.03
CA ALA A 26 6.80 -7.39 -7.12
C ALA A 26 8.19 -7.87 -6.69
N TYR A 27 8.75 -8.78 -7.48
CA TYR A 27 10.12 -9.25 -7.30
C TYR A 27 11.07 -8.40 -8.14
N GLY A 28 12.08 -7.82 -7.50
CA GLY A 28 13.10 -7.00 -8.14
C GLY A 28 12.59 -5.64 -8.64
N GLY A 29 13.45 -4.95 -9.41
CA GLY A 29 13.19 -3.63 -9.96
C GLY A 29 13.62 -2.46 -9.06
N PRO A 30 13.69 -1.25 -9.62
CA PRO A 30 14.01 -0.05 -8.86
C PRO A 30 12.90 0.27 -7.86
N GLU A 31 13.31 0.61 -6.64
CA GLU A 31 12.40 1.05 -5.59
C GLU A 31 11.99 2.50 -5.85
N PRO A 32 10.67 2.82 -5.92
CA PRO A 32 10.22 4.20 -5.98
C PRO A 32 10.66 4.98 -4.73
N PRO A 33 10.85 6.30 -4.84
CA PRO A 33 11.34 7.11 -3.73
C PRO A 33 10.43 6.99 -2.49
N PRO A 34 11.00 6.88 -1.27
CA PRO A 34 10.22 6.74 -0.05
C PRO A 34 9.42 8.02 0.25
N GLY A 35 8.31 7.85 0.97
CA GLY A 35 7.51 8.93 1.54
C GLY A 35 7.28 8.66 3.03
N PRO A 36 6.96 9.68 3.85
CA PRO A 36 6.91 9.54 5.31
C PRO A 36 5.82 8.57 5.79
N GLU A 37 4.73 8.40 5.04
CA GLU A 37 3.63 7.48 5.38
C GLU A 37 3.88 6.03 4.93
N ARG A 38 4.94 5.79 4.15
CA ARG A 38 5.18 4.50 3.50
C ARG A 38 5.77 3.48 4.47
N PHE A 39 5.24 2.26 4.46
CA PHE A 39 5.96 1.13 5.07
C PHE A 39 7.24 0.82 4.30
N THR A 40 8.39 0.89 4.96
CA THR A 40 9.71 0.57 4.36
C THR A 40 10.26 -0.78 4.83
N ALA A 41 9.91 -1.21 6.05
CA ALA A 41 10.40 -2.47 6.62
C ALA A 41 9.45 -3.66 6.38
N ALA A 42 8.13 -3.42 6.43
CA ALA A 42 7.12 -4.46 6.35
C ALA A 42 6.36 -4.41 5.02
N PRO A 43 6.00 -5.57 4.42
CA PRO A 43 5.25 -5.65 3.16
C PRO A 43 3.75 -5.35 3.37
N CYS A 44 3.44 -4.15 3.87
CA CYS A 44 2.10 -3.75 4.29
C CYS A 44 1.57 -2.54 3.52
N ALA A 45 0.25 -2.36 3.59
CA ALA A 45 -0.47 -1.14 3.21
C ALA A 45 -1.66 -0.98 4.15
N LEU A 46 -2.05 0.25 4.45
CA LEU A 46 -3.25 0.52 5.22
C LEU A 46 -4.51 0.44 4.35
N GLY A 47 -5.61 0.01 4.94
CA GLY A 47 -6.94 0.16 4.37
C GLY A 47 -7.55 1.51 4.71
N ARG A 48 -8.43 2.01 3.84
CA ARG A 48 -9.27 3.20 4.04
C ARG A 48 -10.75 2.88 3.81
N PRO A 49 -11.70 3.54 4.50
CA PRO A 49 -11.46 4.56 5.52
C PRO A 49 -11.03 3.98 6.87
N SER A 50 -10.48 4.83 7.74
CA SER A 50 -10.24 4.50 9.15
C SER A 50 -11.56 4.58 9.94
N PHE A 51 -11.67 3.82 11.03
CA PHE A 51 -12.83 3.81 11.91
C PHE A 51 -12.42 4.18 13.33
N THR A 52 -13.24 5.01 13.98
CA THR A 52 -13.04 5.45 15.37
C THR A 52 -14.30 5.26 16.24
N SER A 53 -15.36 4.68 15.68
CA SER A 53 -16.61 4.28 16.33
C SER A 53 -17.31 3.22 15.49
#